data_AF-A0A0A1MSQ8-F1
#
_entry.id   AF-A0A0A1MSQ8-F1
#
_cell.length_a   1.000
_cell.length_b   1.000
_cell.length_c   1.000
_cell.angle_alpha   90.00
_cell.angle_beta   90.00
_cell.angle_gamma   90.00
#
_symmetry.space_group_name_H-M   'P 1'
#
loop_
_entity.id
_entity.type
_entity.pdbx_description
1 polymer ?
#
loop_
_entity_poly.entity_id
_entity_poly.type
_entity_poly.pdbx_seq_one_letter_code
_entity_poly.pdbx_strand_id
1 'polypeptide(L)'
;MTIFGFADADYVDVDAFTLDATSISIGGNMVFSFKIEAKKATKVRLEYGIDYVKANGKRNRKIFQISELSLKKNETKTYTKKHSFANLSTRKHYTGIHSVTLIVNGGAVYAGF
;
A
#
# COMPACT_ATOMS: atom_id res chain seq x y z
N MET A 1 0.07 0.19 22.74
CA MET A 1 -1.30 -0.36 22.65
C MET A 1 -1.47 -1.01 21.28
N THR A 2 -1.53 -2.34 21.22
CA THR A 2 -1.64 -3.12 19.98
C THR A 2 -3.01 -3.78 20.00
N ILE A 3 -4.02 -3.14 19.39
CA ILE A 3 -5.43 -3.59 19.44
C ILE A 3 -5.73 -4.71 18.41
N PHE A 4 -4.79 -4.96 17.49
CA PHE A 4 -4.84 -6.08 16.57
C PHE A 4 -3.46 -6.74 16.60
N GLY A 5 -3.38 -8.04 16.88
CA GLY A 5 -2.13 -8.80 17.15
C GLY A 5 -1.16 -8.92 15.98
N PHE A 6 -0.74 -7.78 15.41
CA PHE A 6 0.11 -7.63 14.24
C PHE A 6 1.47 -6.99 14.63
N ALA A 7 2.07 -7.39 15.74
CA ALA A 7 3.35 -6.85 16.21
C ALA A 7 4.58 -7.35 15.40
N ASP A 8 4.37 -7.93 14.22
CA ASP A 8 5.32 -8.83 13.55
C ASP A 8 5.74 -8.36 12.14
N ALA A 9 5.73 -7.05 11.87
CA ALA A 9 6.21 -6.51 10.58
C ALA A 9 7.66 -6.94 10.29
N ASP A 10 8.49 -7.12 11.32
CA ASP A 10 9.91 -7.52 11.21
C ASP A 10 10.12 -8.92 10.60
N TYR A 11 9.07 -9.75 10.59
CA TYR A 11 9.11 -11.14 10.10
C TYR A 11 8.58 -11.30 8.69
N VAL A 12 8.24 -10.19 8.01
CA VAL A 12 7.80 -10.21 6.62
C VAL A 12 8.72 -9.28 5.84
N ASP A 13 9.51 -9.85 4.94
CA ASP A 13 10.29 -9.06 3.99
C ASP A 13 9.39 -8.63 2.83
N VAL A 14 9.64 -7.42 2.33
CA VAL A 14 8.97 -6.84 1.17
C VAL A 14 10.03 -6.51 0.14
N ASP A 15 9.87 -7.05 -1.06
CA ASP A 15 10.80 -6.87 -2.17
C ASP A 15 10.07 -6.52 -3.46
N ALA A 16 10.85 -6.19 -4.49
CA ALA A 16 10.39 -6.03 -5.86
C ALA A 16 9.19 -5.08 -5.99
N PHE A 17 9.16 -4.01 -5.17
CA PHE A 17 8.15 -2.99 -5.33
C PHE A 17 8.38 -2.26 -6.66
N THR A 18 7.38 -2.28 -7.53
CA THR A 18 7.41 -1.57 -8.81
C THR A 18 6.15 -0.73 -8.98
N LEU A 19 6.32 0.37 -9.69
CA LEU A 19 5.23 1.23 -10.14
C LEU A 19 5.27 1.24 -11.67
N ASP A 20 4.15 0.91 -12.32
CA ASP A 20 4.10 0.79 -13.78
C ASP A 20 4.24 2.17 -14.46
N ALA A 21 3.83 3.24 -13.78
CA ALA A 21 3.97 4.61 -14.27
C ALA A 21 4.09 5.61 -13.12
N THR A 22 5.04 6.54 -13.22
CA THR A 22 5.30 7.59 -12.22
C THR A 22 4.42 8.84 -12.39
N SER A 23 3.66 8.92 -13.50
CA SER A 23 2.70 9.99 -13.74
C SER A 23 1.43 9.43 -14.38
N ILE A 24 0.28 9.87 -13.90
CA ILE A 24 -1.04 9.51 -14.44
C ILE A 24 -1.94 10.73 -14.51
N SER A 25 -2.86 10.73 -15.46
CA SER A 25 -3.95 11.72 -15.52
C SER A 25 -5.01 11.43 -14.45
N ILE A 26 -5.72 12.47 -14.00
CA ILE A 26 -6.96 12.29 -13.22
C ILE A 26 -7.95 11.46 -14.05
N GLY A 27 -8.60 10.47 -13.44
CA GLY A 27 -9.36 9.43 -14.17
C GLY A 27 -8.54 8.19 -14.53
N GLY A 28 -7.21 8.31 -14.53
CA GLY A 28 -6.30 7.21 -14.80
C GLY A 28 -6.20 6.19 -13.67
N ASN A 29 -5.34 5.20 -13.87
CA ASN A 29 -5.09 4.16 -12.89
C ASN A 29 -3.60 4.04 -12.62
N MET A 30 -3.25 4.00 -11.33
CA MET A 30 -1.93 3.60 -10.87
C MET A 30 -1.91 2.08 -10.75
N VAL A 31 -0.88 1.43 -11.28
CA VAL A 31 -0.65 0.00 -11.08
C VAL A 31 0.71 -0.16 -10.41
N PHE A 32 0.74 -0.94 -9.33
CA PHE A 32 1.96 -1.26 -8.61
C PHE A 32 1.98 -2.74 -8.25
N SER A 33 3.18 -3.29 -8.10
CA SER A 33 3.38 -4.67 -7.69
C SER A 33 4.42 -4.79 -6.61
N PHE A 34 4.39 -5.88 -5.84
CA PHE A 34 5.38 -6.18 -4.81
C PHE A 34 5.35 -7.66 -4.45
N LYS A 35 6.42 -8.13 -3.83
CA LYS A 35 6.55 -9.49 -3.30
C LYS A 35 6.70 -9.41 -1.78
N ILE A 36 6.09 -10.35 -1.07
CA ILE A 36 6.32 -10.55 0.36
C ILE A 36 6.84 -11.96 0.63
N GLU A 37 7.69 -12.10 1.64
CA GLU A 37 8.19 -13.38 2.12
C GLU A 37 8.16 -13.42 3.66
N ALA A 38 7.67 -14.51 4.24
CA ALA A 38 7.60 -14.65 5.70
C ALA A 38 8.83 -15.40 6.26
N LYS A 39 9.60 -14.77 7.17
CA LYS A 39 10.76 -15.39 7.84
C LYS A 39 10.39 -16.54 8.80
N LYS A 40 9.13 -16.57 9.24
CA LYS A 40 8.53 -17.61 10.10
C LYS A 40 7.04 -17.72 9.79
N ALA A 41 6.39 -18.77 10.29
CA ALA A 41 4.93 -18.85 10.20
C ALA A 41 4.30 -17.66 10.94
N THR A 42 3.51 -16.85 10.25
CA THR A 42 2.95 -15.61 10.80
C THR A 42 1.65 -15.21 10.11
N LYS A 43 0.85 -14.38 10.79
CA LYS A 43 -0.33 -13.72 10.21
C LYS A 43 0.11 -12.38 9.62
N VAL A 44 -0.37 -12.11 8.41
CA VAL A 44 -0.04 -10.91 7.64
C VAL A 44 -1.32 -10.22 7.21
N ARG A 45 -1.45 -8.96 7.65
CA ARG A 45 -2.39 -8.00 7.11
C ARG A 45 -1.66 -7.03 6.20
N LEU A 46 -2.06 -6.99 4.95
CA LEU A 46 -1.51 -6.12 3.92
C LEU A 46 -2.49 -5.00 3.62
N GLU A 47 -1.98 -3.78 3.61
CA GLU A 47 -2.69 -2.57 3.25
C GLU A 47 -1.78 -1.67 2.42
N TYR A 48 -2.34 -0.69 1.75
CA TYR A 48 -1.57 0.42 1.19
C TYR A 48 -2.22 1.75 1.52
N GLY A 49 -1.38 2.75 1.77
CA GLY A 49 -1.77 4.14 1.95
C GLY A 49 -1.54 4.93 0.67
N ILE A 50 -2.45 5.85 0.35
CA ILE A 50 -2.19 6.93 -0.61
C ILE A 50 -2.28 8.26 0.12
N ASP A 51 -1.21 9.06 0.05
CA ASP A 51 -1.19 10.43 0.57
C ASP A 51 -1.70 11.38 -0.50
N TYR A 52 -3.01 11.64 -0.50
CA TYR A 52 -3.61 12.48 -1.51
C TYR A 52 -3.34 13.96 -1.28
N VAL A 53 -2.88 14.65 -2.32
CA VAL A 53 -2.87 16.12 -2.36
C VAL A 53 -4.31 16.65 -2.28
N LYS A 54 -4.54 17.62 -1.41
CA LYS A 54 -5.79 18.34 -1.22
C LYS A 54 -5.72 19.72 -1.87
N ALA A 55 -6.87 20.40 -1.96
CA ALA A 55 -6.98 21.75 -2.54
C ALA A 55 -6.02 22.77 -1.90
N ASN A 56 -5.70 22.60 -0.61
CA ASN A 56 -4.79 23.47 0.14
C ASN A 56 -3.32 23.03 0.08
N GLY A 57 -2.95 22.10 -0.81
CA GLY A 57 -1.61 21.55 -0.96
C GLY A 57 -1.18 20.57 0.14
N LYS A 58 -1.95 20.41 1.23
CA LYS A 58 -1.68 19.39 2.25
C LYS A 58 -1.93 17.99 1.71
N ARG A 59 -1.29 17.01 2.33
CA ARG A 59 -1.46 15.59 2.01
C ARG A 59 -2.20 14.86 3.13
N ASN A 60 -3.22 14.08 2.77
CA ASN A 60 -3.97 13.24 3.71
C ASN A 60 -3.91 11.78 3.28
N ARG A 61 -3.48 10.91 4.20
CA ARG A 61 -3.41 9.48 3.94
C ARG A 61 -4.80 8.85 3.92
N LYS A 62 -5.07 8.04 2.89
CA LYS A 62 -6.17 7.09 2.85
C LYS A 62 -5.61 5.67 2.77
N ILE A 63 -6.01 4.83 3.72
CA ILE A 63 -5.62 3.41 3.77
C ILE A 63 -6.65 2.55 3.04
N PHE A 64 -6.15 1.57 2.29
CA PHE A 64 -6.90 0.57 1.55
C PHE A 64 -6.38 -0.82 1.92
N GLN A 65 -7.28 -1.74 2.27
CA GLN A 65 -6.90 -3.12 2.56
C GLN A 65 -6.58 -3.89 1.27
N ILE A 66 -5.56 -4.74 1.31
CA ILE A 66 -5.20 -5.67 0.23
C ILE A 66 -5.69 -7.07 0.59
N SER A 67 -5.21 -7.63 1.70
CA SER A 67 -5.56 -8.97 2.15
C SER A 67 -5.19 -9.18 3.62
N GLU A 68 -5.77 -10.21 4.23
CA GLU A 68 -5.34 -10.76 5.51
C GLU A 68 -5.19 -12.27 5.36
N LEU A 69 -4.03 -12.82 5.71
CA LEU A 69 -3.70 -14.23 5.48
C LEU A 69 -2.69 -14.75 6.50
N SER A 70 -2.54 -16.06 6.56
CA SER A 70 -1.41 -16.71 7.24
C SER A 70 -0.40 -17.19 6.20
N LEU A 71 0.88 -16.99 6.47
CA LEU A 71 1.99 -17.50 5.68
C LEU A 71 2.77 -18.51 6.50
N LYS A 72 3.27 -19.57 5.86
CA LYS A 72 4.28 -20.46 6.43
C LYS A 72 5.66 -19.81 6.34
N LYS A 73 6.63 -20.38 7.08
CA LYS A 73 8.03 -19.97 6.96
C LYS A 73 8.51 -20.13 5.50
N ASN A 74 9.19 -19.10 5.00
CA ASN A 74 9.69 -18.92 3.63
C ASN A 74 8.58 -18.93 2.56
N GLU A 75 7.31 -18.85 2.95
CA GLU A 75 6.23 -18.72 1.96
C GLU A 75 6.28 -17.32 1.37
N THR A 76 6.26 -17.27 0.04
CA THR A 76 6.34 -16.05 -0.75
C THR A 76 5.02 -15.82 -1.48
N LYS A 77 4.58 -14.56 -1.55
CA LYS A 77 3.44 -14.15 -2.40
C LYS A 77 3.73 -12.86 -3.14
N THR A 78 3.28 -12.81 -4.39
CA THR A 78 3.36 -11.62 -5.24
C THR A 78 1.98 -11.01 -5.41
N TYR A 79 1.93 -9.69 -5.40
CA TYR A 79 0.71 -8.90 -5.53
C TYR A 79 0.86 -7.88 -6.65
N THR A 80 -0.19 -7.70 -7.43
CA THR A 80 -0.36 -6.57 -8.36
C THR A 80 -1.66 -5.86 -8.02
N LYS A 81 -1.60 -4.55 -7.78
CA LYS A 81 -2.74 -3.72 -7.40
C LYS A 81 -2.94 -2.60 -8.40
N LYS A 82 -4.20 -2.42 -8.79
CA LYS A 82 -4.68 -1.28 -9.57
C LYS A 82 -5.46 -0.35 -8.65
N HIS A 83 -5.10 0.92 -8.67
CA HIS A 83 -5.78 1.98 -7.93
C HIS A 83 -6.29 3.06 -8.90
N SER A 84 -7.59 3.37 -8.84
CA SER A 84 -8.20 4.37 -9.72
C SER A 84 -8.16 5.76 -9.10
N PHE A 85 -7.71 6.75 -9.89
CA PHE A 85 -7.77 8.17 -9.56
C PHE A 85 -8.96 8.86 -10.25
N ALA A 86 -10.00 8.09 -10.60
CA ALA A 86 -11.25 8.66 -11.08
C ALA A 86 -11.95 9.44 -9.97
N ASN A 87 -12.47 10.62 -10.32
CA ASN A 87 -13.28 11.39 -9.40
C ASN A 87 -14.53 10.60 -9.02
N LEU A 88 -14.86 10.67 -7.74
CA LEU A 88 -16.12 10.17 -7.20
C LEU A 88 -17.02 11.36 -6.89
N SER A 89 -18.33 11.12 -6.79
CA SER A 89 -19.30 12.15 -6.40
C SER A 89 -18.93 12.86 -5.09
N THR A 90 -18.28 12.15 -4.17
CA THR A 90 -17.86 12.65 -2.85
C THR A 90 -16.37 13.01 -2.77
N ARG A 91 -15.57 12.76 -3.81
CA ARG A 91 -14.11 12.95 -3.77
C ARG A 91 -13.56 13.46 -5.10
N LYS A 92 -13.07 14.69 -5.06
CA LYS A 92 -12.27 15.31 -6.12
C LYS A 92 -10.79 15.09 -5.88
N HIS A 93 -10.08 14.61 -6.90
CA HIS A 93 -8.63 14.52 -6.92
C HIS A 93 -8.02 15.85 -7.38
N TYR A 94 -6.83 16.15 -6.87
CA TYR A 94 -6.07 17.34 -7.22
C TYR A 94 -4.74 16.91 -7.83
N THR A 95 -4.25 17.70 -8.78
CA THR A 95 -2.92 17.51 -9.35
C THR A 95 -1.85 17.77 -8.28
N GLY A 96 -0.72 17.07 -8.39
CA GLY A 96 0.39 17.15 -7.45
C GLY A 96 1.03 15.78 -7.19
N ILE A 97 2.01 15.75 -6.28
CA ILE A 97 2.74 14.53 -5.91
C ILE A 97 1.94 13.77 -4.85
N HIS A 98 1.43 12.61 -5.24
CA HIS A 98 0.79 11.65 -4.35
C HIS A 98 1.80 10.54 -4.06
N SER A 99 1.91 10.08 -2.82
CA SER A 99 2.77 8.93 -2.47
C SER A 99 1.94 7.71 -2.17
N VAL A 100 2.43 6.55 -2.60
CA VAL A 100 1.92 5.24 -2.19
C VAL A 100 2.83 4.66 -1.10
N THR A 101 2.27 3.97 -0.12
CA THR A 101 3.04 3.32 0.95
C THR A 101 2.45 1.95 1.22
N LEU A 102 3.28 0.90 1.21
CA LEU A 102 2.83 -0.41 1.64
C LEU A 102 2.82 -0.45 3.16
N ILE A 103 1.78 -1.07 3.74
CA ILE A 103 1.64 -1.20 5.19
C ILE A 103 1.46 -2.68 5.47
N VAL A 104 2.38 -3.24 6.24
CA VAL A 104 2.37 -4.66 6.61
C VAL A 104 2.17 -4.71 8.11
N ASN A 105 1.10 -5.36 8.56
CA ASN A 105 0.83 -5.55 9.99
C ASN A 105 0.74 -4.22 10.78
N GLY A 106 0.34 -3.13 10.12
CA GLY A 106 0.30 -1.79 10.72
C GLY A 106 1.66 -1.08 10.80
N GLY A 107 2.76 -1.78 10.51
CA GLY A 107 4.08 -1.20 10.27
C GLY A 107 4.16 -0.66 8.83
N ALA A 108 4.49 0.61 8.68
CA ALA A 108 4.65 1.22 7.35
C ALA A 108 6.00 0.79 6.75
N VAL A 109 5.96 0.16 5.57
CA VAL A 109 7.13 -0.07 4.73
C VAL A 109 7.06 0.94 3.58
N TYR A 110 7.94 1.92 3.61
CA TYR A 110 7.98 2.95 2.57
C TYR A 110 8.50 2.35 1.26
N ALA A 111 7.64 2.36 0.24
CA ALA A 111 8.08 2.30 -1.14
C ALA A 111 8.02 3.73 -1.69
N GLY A 112 9.09 4.16 -2.36
CA GLY A 112 9.32 5.57 -2.73
C GLY A 112 8.37 6.18 -3.77
N PHE A 113 8.70 7.44 -4.06
CA PHE A 113 7.97 8.61 -4.57
C PHE A 113 7.03 8.46 -5.78
#